data_AF-A0A514XG90-F1
#
_entry.id   AF-A0A514XG90-F1
#
_cell.length_a   1.000
_cell.length_b   1.000
_cell.length_c   1.000
_cell.angle_alpha   90.00
_cell.angle_beta   90.00
_cell.angle_gamma   90.00
#
_symmetry.space_group_name_H-M   'P 1'
#
loop_
_entity.id
_entity.type
_entity.pdbx_description
1 polymer ?
#
loop_
_entity_poly.entity_id
_entity_poly.type
_entity_poly.pdbx_seq_one_letter_code
_entity_poly.pdbx_strand_id
1 'polypeptide(L)' 'MNKRGQIVVEYVLLLVIATGVAALLVSQLVSRNTDKPGVLTAQWQLILNAVGADIPDSNKK' A
#
# COMPACT_ATOMS: atom_id res chain seq x y z
N MET A 1 21.94 29.79 -22.68
CA MET A 1 21.00 29.03 -21.83
C MET A 1 21.80 28.16 -20.86
N ASN A 2 21.61 28.33 -19.55
CA ASN A 2 22.47 27.79 -18.51
C ASN A 2 22.14 26.29 -18.24
N LYS A 3 22.92 25.37 -18.85
CA LYS A 3 22.65 23.91 -18.88
C LYS A 3 22.50 23.28 -17.50
N ARG A 4 23.16 23.82 -16.47
CA ARG A 4 23.11 23.29 -15.10
C ARG A 4 21.75 23.49 -14.44
N GLY A 5 21.08 24.61 -14.70
CA GLY A 5 19.76 24.89 -14.15
C GLY A 5 18.67 24.00 -14.74
N GLN A 6 18.74 23.73 -16.04
CA GLN A 6 17.80 22.84 -16.72
C GLN A 6 17.88 21.40 -16.20
N ILE A 7 19.10 20.89 -15.98
CA ILE A 7 19.32 19.53 -15.47
C ILE A 7 18.64 19.34 -14.11
N VAL A 8 18.77 20.32 -13.20
CA VAL A 8 18.12 20.25 -11.88
C VAL A 8 16.60 20.21 -12.02
N VAL A 9 16.03 21.01 -12.90
CA VAL A 9 14.58 21.05 -13.15
C VAL A 9 14.08 19.71 -13.71
N GLU A 10 14.81 19.09 -14.65
CA GLU A 10 14.46 17.79 -15.20
C GLU A 10 14.43 16.69 -14.13
N TYR A 11 15.45 16.61 -13.27
CA TYR A 11 15.48 15.61 -12.20
C TYR A 11 14.38 15.82 -11.16
N VAL A 12 14.05 17.08 -10.82
CA VAL A 12 12.93 17.37 -9.93
C VAL A 12 11.61 16.95 -10.55
N LEU A 13 11.43 17.18 -11.86
CA LEU A 13 10.21 16.78 -12.57
C LEU A 13 10.06 15.25 -12.60
N LEU A 14 11.14 14.53 -12.88
CA LEU A 14 11.17 13.06 -12.79
C LEU A 14 10.89 12.57 -11.38
N LEU A 15 11.43 13.23 -10.36
CA LEU A 15 11.19 12.89 -8.96
C LEU A 15 9.72 13.10 -8.56
N VAL A 16 9.09 14.18 -9.01
CA VAL A 16 7.66 14.44 -8.75
C VAL A 16 6.80 13.37 -9.41
N ILE A 17 7.12 12.96 -10.63
CA ILE A 17 6.41 11.87 -11.31
C ILE A 17 6.59 10.55 -10.54
N ALA A 18 7.82 10.21 -10.16
CA ALA A 18 8.12 8.98 -9.43
C ALA A 18 7.39 8.92 -8.09
N THR A 19 7.40 10.01 -7.32
CA THR A 19 6.71 10.10 -6.03
C THR A 19 5.19 10.09 -6.19
N GLY A 20 4.65 10.71 -7.24
CA GLY A 20 3.22 10.64 -7.58
C GLY A 20 2.76 9.22 -7.90
N VAL A 21 3.52 8.48 -8.71
CA VAL A 21 3.23 7.07 -9.00
C VAL A 21 3.31 6.21 -7.74
N ALA A 22 4.33 6.41 -6.90
CA ALA A 22 4.45 5.70 -5.63
C ALA A 22 3.23 5.95 -4.72
N ALA A 23 2.76 7.20 -4.63
CA ALA A 23 1.59 7.55 -3.84
C ALA A 23 0.31 6.85 -4.33
N LEU A 24 0.11 6.77 -5.66
CA LEU A 24 -1.02 6.06 -6.27
C LEU A 24 -0.99 4.54 -6.03
N LEU A 25 0.20 3.94 -5.99
CA LEU A 25 0.34 2.53 -5.67
C LEU A 25 0.03 2.27 -4.20
N VAL A 26 0.61 3.06 -3.29
CA VAL A 26 0.39 2.91 -1.85
C VAL A 26 -1.08 3.12 -1.48
N SER A 27 -1.77 4.07 -2.10
CA SER A 27 -3.18 4.33 -1.83
C SER A 27 -4.07 3.14 -2.20
N GLN A 28 -3.74 2.42 -3.27
CA GLN A 28 -4.47 1.20 -3.68
C GLN A 28 -4.09 -0.02 -2.84
N LEU A 29 -2.82 -0.13 -2.44
CA LEU A 29 -2.31 -1.27 -1.67
C LEU A 29 -2.84 -1.28 -0.24
N VAL A 30 -2.94 -0.12 0.39
CA VAL A 30 -3.22 0.02 1.84
C VAL A 30 -4.53 0.80 2.09
N SER A 31 -5.41 0.91 1.08
CA SER A 31 -6.73 1.55 1.25
C SER A 31 -7.49 0.94 2.42
N ARG A 32 -8.04 1.80 3.28
CA ARG A 32 -8.91 1.42 4.41
C ARG A 32 -10.40 1.65 4.12
N ASN A 33 -10.77 1.86 2.86
CA ASN A 33 -12.16 1.97 2.46
C ASN A 33 -12.87 0.63 2.70
N THR A 34 -14.00 0.65 3.40
CA THR A 34 -14.80 -0.54 3.72
C THR A 34 -15.39 -1.23 2.49
N ASP A 35 -15.74 -0.48 1.45
CA ASP A 35 -16.35 -1.04 0.23
C ASP A 35 -15.29 -1.58 -0.74
N LYS A 36 -14.09 -0.98 -0.73
CA LYS A 36 -12.96 -1.31 -1.59
C LYS A 36 -11.66 -1.30 -0.78
N PRO A 37 -11.45 -2.30 0.08
CA PRO A 37 -10.24 -2.39 0.88
C PRO A 37 -9.03 -2.58 -0.02
N GLY A 38 -7.90 -2.04 0.40
CA GLY A 38 -6.64 -2.19 -0.29
C GLY A 38 -6.21 -3.65 -0.30
N VAL A 39 -5.42 -4.05 -1.29
CA VAL A 39 -5.00 -5.45 -1.48
C VAL A 39 -4.35 -6.02 -0.22
N LEU A 40 -3.43 -5.28 0.41
CA LEU A 40 -2.78 -5.74 1.64
C LEU A 40 -3.76 -5.80 2.81
N THR A 41 -4.64 -4.80 2.93
CA THR A 41 -5.63 -4.73 4.01
C THR A 41 -6.62 -5.90 3.93
N ALA A 42 -7.08 -6.24 2.72
CA ALA A 42 -7.97 -7.37 2.50
C ALA A 42 -7.30 -8.70 2.88
N GLN A 43 -6.04 -8.92 2.45
CA GLN A 43 -5.29 -10.13 2.79
C GLN A 43 -5.00 -10.21 4.30
N TRP A 44 -4.65 -9.10 4.94
CA TRP A 44 -4.44 -9.05 6.38
C TRP A 44 -5.72 -9.43 7.15
N GLN A 45 -6.88 -8.94 6.70
CA GLN A 45 -8.15 -9.31 7.31
C GLN A 45 -8.45 -10.81 7.19
N LEU A 46 -8.11 -11.44 6.06
CA LEU A 46 -8.25 -12.88 5.89
C LEU A 46 -7.39 -13.66 6.89
N ILE A 47 -6.13 -13.24 7.09
CA ILE A 47 -5.24 -13.86 8.08
C ILE A 47 -5.81 -13.71 9.48
N LEU A 48 -6.27 -12.51 9.85
CA LEU A 48 -6.89 -12.27 11.16
C LEU A 48 -8.11 -13.14 11.38
N ASN A 49 -8.96 -13.30 10.36
CA ASN A 49 -10.13 -14.17 10.44
C ASN A 49 -9.73 -15.65 10.58
N ALA A 50 -8.72 -16.09 9.85
CA ALA A 50 -8.21 -17.46 9.93
C ALA A 50 -7.63 -17.77 11.31
N VAL A 51 -6.83 -16.86 11.88
CA VAL A 51 -6.27 -16.98 13.23
C VAL A 51 -7.36 -16.90 14.30
N GLY A 52 -8.32 -15.98 14.15
CA GLY A 52 -9.42 -15.84 15.11
C GLY A 52 -10.42 -17.01 15.07
N ALA A 53 -10.49 -17.74 13.95
CA ALA A 53 -11.28 -18.95 13.79
C ALA A 53 -10.54 -20.21 14.27
N ASP A 54 -9.27 -20.11 14.66
CA ASP A 54 -8.52 -21.18 15.31
C ASP A 54 -9.03 -21.34 16.75
N ILE A 55 -10.17 -22.01 16.88
CA ILE A 55 -10.80 -22.32 18.17
C ILE A 55 -9.87 -23.30 18.88
N PRO A 56 -9.39 -23.01 20.11
CA PRO A 56 -8.60 -23.95 20.88
C PRO A 56 -9.39 -25.24 20.99
N ASP A 57 -8.75 -26.37 20.66
CA ASP A 57 -9.35 -27.69 20.70
C ASP A 57 -10.21 -27.79 21.96
N SER A 58 -11.53 -27.84 21.78
CA SER A 58 -12.45 -27.98 22.89
C SER A 58 -12.15 -29.36 23.45
N ASN A 59 -11.36 -29.39 24.54
CA ASN A 59 -11.16 -30.56 25.38
C ASN A 59 -12.54 -30.96 25.95
N LYS A 60 -13.37 -31.56 25.10
CA LYS A 60 -14.45 -32.44 25.49
C LYS A 60 -13.85 -33.83 25.57
N LYS A 61 -13.12 -34.07 26.66
CA LYS A 61 -13.10 -35.33 27.41
C LYS A 61 -12.45 -35.11 28.77
#